data_AF-A0A3C2ECF5-F1
#
_entry.id   AF-A0A3C2ECF5-F1
#
_cell.length_a   1.000
_cell.length_b   1.000
_cell.length_c   1.000
_cell.angle_alpha   90.00
_cell.angle_beta   90.00
_cell.angle_gamma   90.00
#
_symmetry.space_group_name_H-M   'P 1'
#
loop_
_entity.id
_entity.type
_entity.pdbx_description
1 polymer ?
#
loop_
_entity_poly.entity_id
_entity_poly.type
_entity_poly.pdbx_seq_one_letter_code
_entity_poly.pdbx_strand_id
1 'polypeptide(L)'
;MAKRKKKGSAPSKYRCFVKIGNKPDGSVHSVTYHSSNLLSFTRFLDIHYKTWTYFNVYLVKTDEKVGQFTKFNKPRTKWINEQFAG
;
A
#
# COMPACT_ATOMS: atom_id res chain seq x y z
N MET A 1 -23.34 -21.24 18.65
CA MET A 1 -22.90 -20.09 17.81
C MET A 1 -21.42 -19.81 18.08
N ALA A 2 -20.53 -20.11 17.14
CA ALA A 2 -19.08 -19.93 17.34
C ALA A 2 -18.70 -18.44 17.32
N LYS A 3 -18.22 -17.90 18.43
CA LYS A 3 -17.62 -16.56 18.50
C LYS A 3 -16.29 -16.59 17.73
N ARG A 4 -16.34 -16.16 16.47
CA ARG A 4 -15.17 -15.99 15.60
C ARG A 4 -14.25 -14.93 16.23
N LYS A 5 -13.18 -15.36 16.92
CA LYS A 5 -12.15 -14.47 17.47
C LYS A 5 -11.65 -13.57 16.32
N LYS A 6 -11.90 -12.26 16.39
CA LYS A 6 -11.24 -11.27 15.53
C LYS A 6 -9.74 -11.42 15.78
N LYS A 7 -9.05 -12.08 14.86
CA LYS A 7 -7.58 -12.19 14.86
C LYS A 7 -7.09 -10.74 14.81
N GLY A 8 -6.57 -10.22 15.93
CA GLY A 8 -6.03 -8.87 15.99
C GLY A 8 -5.02 -8.72 14.85
N SER A 9 -5.36 -7.92 13.84
CA SER A 9 -4.44 -7.67 12.74
C SER A 9 -3.22 -7.00 13.34
N ALA A 10 -2.04 -7.60 13.16
CA ALA A 10 -0.79 -6.99 13.58
C ALA A 10 -0.78 -5.52 13.15
N PRO A 11 -0.28 -4.59 13.99
CA PRO A 11 -0.31 -3.16 13.68
C PRO A 11 0.33 -2.93 12.31
N SER A 12 -0.39 -2.25 11.42
CA SER A 12 0.09 -1.97 10.08
C SER A 12 1.35 -1.12 10.16
N LYS A 13 2.45 -1.62 9.59
CA LYS A 13 3.75 -0.91 9.59
C LYS A 13 3.73 0.29 8.64
N TYR A 14 2.97 0.19 7.55
CA TYR A 14 2.99 1.14 6.46
C TYR A 14 1.61 1.76 6.18
N ARG A 15 1.64 3.05 5.84
CA ARG A 15 0.54 3.79 5.21
C ARG A 15 0.87 3.92 3.72
N CYS A 16 0.03 3.37 2.86
CA CYS A 16 0.21 3.37 1.42
C CYS A 16 -0.77 4.34 0.77
N PHE A 17 -0.27 5.40 0.14
CA PHE A 17 -1.07 6.31 -0.66
C PHE A 17 -1.04 5.87 -2.12
N VAL A 18 -2.16 5.43 -2.67
CA VAL A 18 -2.27 4.83 -4.00
C VAL A 18 -2.97 5.78 -4.95
N LYS A 19 -2.41 5.95 -6.16
CA LYS A 19 -3.10 6.59 -7.27
C LYS A 19 -3.70 5.52 -8.19
N ILE A 20 -5.03 5.44 -8.21
CA ILE A 20 -5.78 4.44 -8.99
C ILE A 20 -5.94 4.87 -10.45
N GLY A 21 -5.96 6.17 -10.74
CA GLY A 21 -6.22 6.69 -12.09
C GLY A 21 -7.00 8.00 -12.01
N ASN A 22 -7.51 8.47 -13.14
CA ASN A 22 -8.42 9.62 -13.17
C ASN A 22 -9.88 9.14 -13.21
N LYS A 23 -10.75 9.90 -12.57
CA LYS A 23 -12.20 9.75 -12.70
C LYS A 23 -12.66 10.29 -14.07
N PRO A 24 -13.89 9.98 -14.51
CA PRO A 24 -14.44 10.48 -15.77
C PRO A 24 -14.46 12.02 -15.89
N ASP A 25 -14.48 12.72 -14.76
CA ASP A 25 -14.41 14.19 -14.68
C ASP A 25 -12.98 14.76 -14.78
N GLY A 26 -11.98 13.90 -15.01
CA GLY A 26 -10.56 14.28 -15.09
C GLY A 26 -9.87 14.45 -13.73
N SER A 27 -10.60 14.34 -12.61
CA SER A 27 -10.01 14.45 -11.28
C SER A 27 -9.19 13.20 -10.90
N VAL A 28 -8.16 13.37 -10.07
CA VAL A 28 -7.32 12.26 -9.62
C VAL A 28 -8.07 11.42 -8.59
N HIS A 29 -8.16 10.12 -8.82
CA HIS A 29 -8.64 9.14 -7.85
C HIS A 29 -7.46 8.56 -7.07
N SER A 30 -7.35 8.91 -5.80
CA SER A 30 -6.41 8.32 -4.85
C SER A 30 -7.11 7.72 -3.63
N VAL A 31 -6.46 6.72 -3.03
CA VAL A 31 -6.92 6.06 -1.81
C VAL A 31 -5.73 5.78 -0.89
N THR A 32 -6.00 5.78 0.41
CA THR A 32 -4.98 5.49 1.42
C THR A 32 -5.32 4.18 2.11
N TYR A 33 -4.33 3.30 2.22
CA TYR A 33 -4.45 2.00 2.87
C TYR A 33 -3.39 1.82 3.95
N HIS A 34 -3.69 0.97 4.92
CA HIS A 34 -2.70 0.51 5.89
C HIS A 34 -2.30 -0.93 5.57
N SER A 35 -1.00 -1.20 5.46
CA SER A 35 -0.48 -2.52 5.14
C SER A 35 0.76 -2.85 5.97
N SER A 36 0.90 -4.12 6.33
CA SER A 36 2.13 -4.68 6.90
C SER A 36 2.96 -5.45 5.87
N ASN A 37 2.40 -5.72 4.68
CA ASN A 37 3.03 -6.55 3.64
C ASN A 37 2.78 -5.95 2.25
N LEU A 38 3.83 -5.39 1.66
CA LEU A 38 3.75 -4.69 0.38
C LEU A 38 3.49 -5.62 -0.81
N LEU A 39 3.93 -6.88 -0.76
CA LEU A 39 3.66 -7.86 -1.81
C LEU A 39 2.18 -8.22 -1.86
N SER A 40 1.59 -8.50 -0.69
CA SER A 40 0.16 -8.85 -0.60
C SER A 40 -0.70 -7.64 -0.96
N PHE A 41 -0.27 -6.45 -0.55
CA PHE A 41 -0.92 -5.20 -0.94
C PHE A 41 -0.88 -4.95 -2.44
N THR A 42 0.26 -5.16 -3.09
CA THR A 42 0.38 -4.99 -4.54
C THR A 42 -0.53 -5.98 -5.29
N ARG A 43 -0.61 -7.24 -4.84
CA ARG A 43 -1.55 -8.22 -5.41
C ARG A 43 -3.00 -7.79 -5.25
N PHE A 44 -3.36 -7.25 -4.09
CA PHE A 44 -4.69 -6.68 -3.85
C PHE A 44 -4.99 -5.54 -4.84
N LEU A 45 -4.03 -4.64 -5.07
CA LEU A 45 -4.20 -3.56 -6.06
C LEU A 45 -4.35 -4.11 -7.49
N ASP A 46 -3.57 -5.11 -7.88
CA ASP A 46 -3.68 -5.73 -9.21
C ASP A 46 -5.06 -6.35 -9.46
N ILE A 47 -5.68 -6.93 -8.42
CA ILE A 47 -7.00 -7.57 -8.51
C ILE A 47 -8.12 -6.53 -8.52
N HIS A 48 -8.11 -5.59 -7.58
CA HIS A 48 -9.24 -4.70 -7.32
C HIS A 48 -9.17 -3.37 -8.07
N TYR A 49 -7.98 -2.93 -8.46
CA TYR A 49 -7.75 -1.58 -9.00
C TYR A 49 -6.95 -1.64 -10.29
N LYS A 50 -7.42 -2.35 -11.33
CA LYS A 50 -6.67 -2.57 -12.58
C LYS A 50 -6.00 -1.32 -13.18
N THR A 51 -6.54 -0.14 -12.97
CA THR A 51 -6.02 1.13 -13.48
C THR A 51 -4.91 1.76 -12.63
N TRP A 52 -4.58 1.20 -11.45
CA TRP A 52 -3.61 1.77 -10.52
C TRP A 52 -2.26 2.02 -11.18
N THR A 53 -1.62 3.13 -10.80
CA THR A 53 -0.41 3.64 -11.48
C THR A 53 0.81 3.53 -10.56
N TYR A 54 0.73 4.16 -9.39
CA TYR A 54 1.76 4.11 -8.36
C TYR A 54 1.17 4.19 -6.97
N PHE A 55 1.97 3.79 -5.98
CA PHE A 55 1.70 4.09 -4.58
C PHE A 55 2.98 4.49 -3.84
N ASN A 56 2.82 5.47 -2.96
CA ASN A 56 3.85 5.89 -2.01
C ASN A 56 3.66 5.14 -0.71
N VAL A 57 4.75 4.74 -0.08
CA VAL A 57 4.77 4.01 1.19
C VAL A 57 5.37 4.91 2.25
N TYR A 58 4.62 5.09 3.33
CA TYR A 58 5.00 5.89 4.49
C TYR A 58 5.04 4.99 5.73
N LEU A 59 5.93 5.28 6.67
CA LEU A 59 5.91 4.62 7.99
C LEU A 59 4.79 5.20 8.84
N VAL A 60 3.94 4.34 9.42
CA VAL A 60 2.85 4.83 10.28
C VAL A 60 3.38 5.56 11.52
N LYS A 61 4.58 5.21 11.99
CA LYS A 61 5.17 5.78 13.21
C LYS A 61 5.74 7.19 13.01
N THR A 62 6.46 7.43 11.93
CA THR A 62 7.22 8.66 11.69
C THR A 62 6.60 9.53 10.60
N ASP A 63 5.61 9.00 9.88
CA ASP A 63 5.06 9.54 8.65
C ASP A 63 6.08 9.81 7.52
N GLU A 64 7.26 9.20 7.62
CA GLU A 64 8.32 9.34 6.66
C GLU A 64 8.06 8.49 5.41
N LYS A 65 8.28 9.06 4.22
CA LYS A 65 8.20 8.33 2.96
C LYS A 65 9.41 7.40 2.85
N VAL A 66 9.15 6.10 2.91
CA VAL A 66 10.18 5.05 2.80
C VAL A 66 10.27 4.43 1.41
N GLY A 67 9.32 4.73 0.52
CA GLY A 67 9.42 4.25 -0.85
C GLY A 67 8.27 4.65 -1.76
N GLN A 68 8.46 4.35 -3.05
CA GLN A 68 7.45 4.51 -4.08
C GLN A 68 7.54 3.34 -5.04
N PHE A 69 6.39 2.75 -5.35
CA PHE A 69 6.29 1.63 -6.28
C PHE A 69 5.29 1.97 -7.37
N THR A 70 5.52 1.41 -8.55
CA THR A 70 4.63 1.58 -9.69
C THR A 70 4.12 0.23 -10.17
N LYS A 71 3.09 0.25 -11.01
CA LYS A 71 2.56 -0.98 -11.62
C LYS A 71 3.63 -1.77 -12.38
N PHE A 72 4.60 -1.09 -12.95
CA PHE A 72 5.71 -1.68 -13.70
C PHE A 72 6.97 -1.91 -12.86
N ASN A 73 7.12 -1.22 -11.72
CA ASN A 73 8.21 -1.40 -10.77
C ASN A 73 7.66 -1.74 -9.39
N LYS A 74 7.25 -3.00 -9.24
CA LYS A 74 6.60 -3.54 -8.03
C LYS A 74 7.61 -3.80 -6.91
N PRO A 75 7.21 -3.76 -5.63
CA PRO A 75 8.08 -4.19 -4.53
C PRO A 75 8.48 -5.65 -4.74
N ARG A 76 9.76 -5.96 -4.50
CA ARG A 76 10.29 -7.34 -4.53
C ARG A 76 10.27 -8.00 -3.15
N THR A 77 10.18 -7.19 -2.10
CA THR A 77 10.20 -7.61 -0.71
C THR A 77 8.89 -7.29 -0.01
N LYS A 78 8.57 -8.05 1.05
CA LYS A 78 7.37 -7.83 1.87
C LYS A 78 7.44 -6.52 2.66
N TRP A 79 8.65 -6.07 2.95
CA TRP A 79 8.99 -4.94 3.80
C TRP A 79 10.12 -4.14 3.16
N ILE A 80 10.11 -2.84 3.38
CA ILE A 80 11.25 -1.95 3.08
C ILE A 80 12.14 -1.98 4.31
N ASN A 81 13.40 -2.38 4.12
CA ASN A 81 14.43 -2.27 5.14
C ASN A 81 14.80 -0.78 5.23
N GLU A 82 14.70 -0.20 6.43
CA GLU A 82 15.04 1.20 6.77
C GLU A 82 16.51 1.59 6.47
N GLN A 83 17.32 0.69 5.90
CA GLN A 83 18.78 0.80 5.81
C GLN A 83 19.29 1.36 4.46
N PHE A 84 18.42 1.75 3.52
CA PHE A 84 18.86 2.22 2.19
C PHE A 84 18.22 3.55 1.75
N ALA A 85 17.83 4.40 2.70
CA ALA A 85 17.57 5.81 2.43
C ALA A 85 18.84 6.61 2.76
N GLY A 86 19.81 6.54 1.85
CA GLY A 86 21.03 7.35 1.82
C GLY A 86 21.13 8.04 0.48
#